data_AF-A0A0D6A4F8-F1
#
_entry.id   AF-A0A0D6A4F8-F1
#
_cell.length_a   1.000
_cell.length_b   1.000
_cell.length_c   1.000
_cell.angle_alpha   90.00
_cell.angle_beta   90.00
_cell.angle_gamma   90.00
#
_symmetry.space_group_name_H-M   'P 1'
#
loop_
_entity.id
_entity.type
_entity.pdbx_description
1 polymer ?
#
loop_
_entity_poly.entity_id
_entity_poly.type
_entity_poly.pdbx_seq_one_letter_code
_entity_poly.pdbx_strand_id
1 'polypeptide(L)' 'MKAKKKQIKLIISLILILLAVIFVVLNTNDVAINFGFYKFKLPLIIVLVVMIIVGILLGWNLRPDKPNNSSKKS' A
#
# COMPACT_ATOMS: atom_id res chain seq x y z
N MET A 1 -12.87 0.47 29.86
CA MET A 1 -13.10 0.16 28.43
C MET A 1 -11.84 0.24 27.53
N LYS A 2 -10.74 0.93 27.91
CA LYS A 2 -9.53 1.10 27.06
C LYS A 2 -8.76 -0.20 26.79
N ALA A 3 -8.68 -1.13 27.76
CA ALA A 3 -7.96 -2.39 27.60
C ALA A 3 -8.55 -3.30 26.49
N LYS A 4 -9.90 -3.41 26.42
CA LYS A 4 -10.58 -4.22 25.38
C LYS A 4 -10.30 -3.70 23.96
N LYS A 5 -10.25 -2.37 23.76
CA LYS A 5 -9.92 -1.76 22.47
C LYS A 5 -8.48 -2.04 22.02
N LYS A 6 -7.51 -2.08 22.96
CA LYS A 6 -6.10 -2.43 22.65
C LYS A 6 -5.97 -3.90 22.24
N GLN A 7 -6.66 -4.80 22.94
CA GLN A 7 -6.69 -6.23 22.59
C GLN A 7 -7.31 -6.46 21.21
N ILE A 8 -8.43 -5.81 20.89
CA ILE A 8 -9.05 -5.89 19.56
C ILE A 8 -8.11 -5.39 18.47
N LYS A 9 -7.40 -4.28 18.68
CA LYS A 9 -6.39 -3.79 17.72
C LYS A 9 -5.27 -4.80 17.49
N LEU A 10 -4.78 -5.45 18.55
CA LEU A 10 -3.74 -6.48 18.44
C LEU A 10 -4.24 -7.70 17.67
N ILE A 11 -5.46 -8.17 17.95
CA ILE A 11 -6.08 -9.31 17.27
C ILE A 11 -6.27 -9.01 15.78
N ILE A 12 -6.82 -7.84 15.44
CA ILE A 12 -7.00 -7.43 14.03
C ILE A 12 -5.65 -7.34 13.33
N SER A 13 -4.64 -6.76 13.96
CA SER A 13 -3.30 -6.66 13.39
C SER A 13 -2.69 -8.03 13.14
N LEU A 14 -2.86 -8.98 14.06
CA LEU A 14 -2.33 -10.33 13.93
C LEU A 14 -3.00 -11.10 12.79
N ILE A 15 -4.34 -10.99 12.70
CA ILE A 15 -5.11 -11.56 11.59
C ILE A 15 -4.64 -10.97 10.26
N LEU A 16 -4.42 -9.66 10.20
CA LEU A 16 -3.97 -8.99 8.97
C LEU A 16 -2.58 -9.44 8.53
N ILE A 17 -1.65 -9.60 9.48
CA ILE A 17 -0.30 -10.13 9.21
C ILE A 17 -0.40 -11.58 8.70
N LEU A 18 -1.22 -12.41 9.34
CA LEU A 18 -1.41 -13.80 8.93
C LEU A 18 -1.98 -13.89 7.50
N LEU A 19 -2.98 -13.07 7.18
CA LEU A 19 -3.55 -12.98 5.84
C LEU A 19 -2.51 -12.52 4.81
N ALA A 20 -1.65 -11.56 5.17
CA ALA A 20 -0.56 -11.12 4.30
C ALA A 20 0.43 -12.24 4.01
N VAL A 21 0.83 -13.03 5.02
CA VAL A 21 1.72 -14.18 4.82
C VAL A 21 1.08 -15.25 3.92
N ILE A 22 -0.19 -15.58 4.18
CA ILE A 22 -0.94 -16.53 3.33
C ILE A 22 -1.00 -16.02 1.89
N PHE A 23 -1.28 -14.73 1.70
CA PHE A 23 -1.31 -14.10 0.39
C PHE A 23 0.03 -14.24 -0.33
N VAL A 24 1.16 -14.00 0.36
CA VAL A 24 2.51 -14.16 -0.20
C VAL A 24 2.76 -15.61 -0.62
N VAL A 25 2.45 -16.58 0.23
CA VAL A 25 2.71 -18.01 -0.04
C VAL A 25 1.86 -18.52 -1.20
N LEU A 26 0.57 -18.18 -1.22
CA LEU A 26 -0.36 -18.63 -2.26
C LEU A 26 -0.15 -17.92 -3.60
N ASN A 27 0.46 -16.73 -3.61
CA ASN A 27 0.73 -15.95 -4.81
C ASN A 27 2.23 -15.90 -5.13
N THR A 28 2.89 -17.05 -5.04
CA THR A 28 4.28 -17.26 -5.49
C THR A 28 4.40 -17.41 -7.01
N ASN A 29 3.28 -17.45 -7.74
CA ASN A 29 3.28 -17.52 -9.19
C ASN A 29 3.94 -16.28 -9.80
N ASP A 30 4.82 -16.53 -10.77
CA ASP A 30 5.46 -15.48 -11.54
C ASP A 30 4.47 -14.84 -12.51
N VAL A 31 4.34 -13.52 -12.43
CA VAL A 31 3.54 -12.71 -13.35
C VAL A 31 4.45 -12.07 -14.37
N ALA A 32 4.08 -12.23 -15.64
CA ALA A 32 4.77 -11.57 -16.74
C ALA A 32 4.36 -10.10 -16.80
N ILE A 33 5.32 -9.20 -16.64
CA ILE A 33 5.18 -7.78 -16.92
C ILE A 33 5.73 -7.52 -18.32
N ASN A 34 4.92 -6.89 -19.16
CA ASN A 34 5.28 -6.58 -20.53
C ASN A 34 5.41 -5.05 -20.68
N PHE A 35 6.62 -4.58 -20.99
CA PHE A 35 6.92 -3.16 -21.25
C PHE A 35 6.91 -2.84 -22.75
N GLY A 36 6.17 -3.62 -23.55
CA GLY A 36 6.10 -3.47 -25.00
C GLY A 36 7.27 -4.15 -25.73
N PHE A 37 8.51 -3.77 -25.39
CA PHE A 37 9.73 -4.32 -26.01
C PHE A 37 10.42 -5.40 -25.17
N TYR A 38 10.15 -5.42 -23.86
CA TYR A 38 10.79 -6.33 -22.91
C TYR A 38 9.76 -6.99 -22.00
N LYS A 39 10.02 -8.25 -21.64
CA LYS A 39 9.17 -9.04 -20.74
C LYS A 39 9.99 -9.52 -19.56
N PHE A 40 9.50 -9.26 -18.36
CA PHE A 40 10.09 -9.75 -17.12
C PHE A 40 9.07 -10.60 -16.37
N LYS A 41 9.53 -11.69 -15.76
CA LYS A 41 8.72 -12.50 -14.85
C LYS A 41 9.14 -12.17 -13.43
N LEU A 42 8.19 -11.71 -12.63
CA LEU A 42 8.42 -11.40 -11.22
C LEU A 42 7.29 -12.01 -10.39
N PRO A 43 7.58 -12.51 -9.18
CA PRO A 43 6.57 -12.91 -8.22
C PRO A 43 5.52 -11.80 -8.02
N LEU A 44 4.22 -12.15 -8.04
CA LEU A 44 3.12 -11.18 -7.96
C LEU A 44 3.28 -10.18 -6.79
N ILE A 45 3.75 -10.65 -5.64
CA ILE A 45 3.95 -9.80 -4.46
C ILE A 45 4.95 -8.65 -4.72
N ILE A 46 6.03 -8.92 -5.45
CA ILE A 46 7.05 -7.91 -5.76
C ILE A 46 6.42 -6.83 -6.65
N VAL A 47 5.63 -7.25 -7.63
CA VAL A 47 4.90 -6.35 -8.53
C VAL A 47 3.94 -5.46 -7.75
N LEU A 48 3.17 -6.06 -6.82
CA LEU A 48 2.21 -5.35 -5.99
C LEU A 48 2.88 -4.27 -5.13
N VAL A 49 3.97 -4.63 -4.43
CA VAL A 49 4.72 -3.69 -3.58
C VAL A 49 5.27 -2.53 -4.40
N VAL A 50 5.89 -2.81 -5.55
CA VAL A 50 6.43 -1.76 -6.44
C VAL A 50 5.32 -0.83 -6.93
N MET A 51 4.17 -1.36 -7.34
CA MET A 51 3.04 -0.54 -7.81
C MET A 51 2.47 0.35 -6.71
N ILE A 52 2.38 -0.13 -5.47
CA ILE A 52 1.95 0.69 -4.33
C ILE A 52 2.93 1.84 -4.09
N ILE A 53 4.24 1.55 -4.11
CA ILE A 53 5.28 2.57 -3.94
C ILE A 53 5.18 3.64 -5.05
N VAL A 54 5.07 3.21 -6.31
CA VAL A 54 4.89 4.13 -7.45
C VAL A 54 3.65 4.99 -7.26
N GLY A 55 2.51 4.41 -6.86
CA GLY A 55 1.29 5.16 -6.59
C GLY A 55 1.45 6.23 -5.49
N ILE A 56 2.15 5.89 -4.40
CA ILE A 56 2.44 6.84 -3.30
C ILE A 56 3.35 7.97 -3.79
N LEU A 57 4.41 7.65 -4.55
CA LEU A 57 5.35 8.64 -5.07
C LEU A 57 4.66 9.62 -6.03
N LEU A 58 3.84 9.12 -6.95
CA LEU A 58 3.06 9.95 -7.86
C LEU A 58 2.03 10.81 -7.11
N GLY A 59 1.30 10.22 -6.17
CA GLY A 59 0.28 10.92 -5.38
C GLY A 59 0.84 11.98 -4.44
N TRP A 60 2.04 11.77 -3.87
CA TRP A 60 2.73 12.79 -3.09
C TRP A 60 3.11 13.97 -3.98
N ASN A 61 3.75 13.73 -5.12
CA ASN A 61 4.21 14.80 -6.01
C ASN A 61 3.04 15.68 -6.50
N LEU A 62 1.87 15.08 -6.75
CA LEU A 62 0.69 15.78 -7.23
C LEU A 62 -0.16 16.44 -6.13
N ARG A 63 0.30 16.46 -4.88
CA ARG A 63 -0.49 17.02 -3.77
C ARG A 63 -0.61 18.54 -3.94
N PRO A 64 -1.80 19.09 -4.25
CA PRO A 64 -1.97 20.52 -4.39
C PRO A 64 -1.80 21.17 -3.02
N ASP A 65 -1.02 22.24 -2.96
CA ASP A 65 -0.89 23.02 -1.74
C ASP A 65 -2.26 23.55 -1.32
N LYS A 66 -2.59 23.38 -0.03
CA LYS A 66 -3.85 23.89 0.52
C LYS A 66 -3.81 25.42 0.43
N PRO A 67 -4.80 26.09 -0.18
CA PRO A 67 -4.83 27.55 -0.22
C PRO A 67 -4.87 28.11 1.21
N ASN A 68 -3.88 28.94 1.55
CA ASN A 68 -3.79 29.62 2.83
C ASN A 68 -4.83 30.75 2.90
N ASN A 69 -5.86 30.59 3.74
CA ASN A 69 -6.91 31.59 3.98
C ASN A 69 -6.64 32.43 5.25
N SER A 70 -5.39 32.84 5.49
CA SER A 70 -5.07 33.68 6.66
C SER A 70 -5.39 35.17 6.48
N SER A 71 -5.94 35.61 5.34
CA SER A 71 -6.13 37.03 5.02
C SER A 71 -7.57 37.54 5.03
N LYS A 72 -8.58 36.69 5.29
CA LYS A 72 -10.01 37.07 5.18
C LYS A 72 -10.67 37.51 6.49
N LYS A 73 -9.87 37.99 7.45
CA LYS A 73 -10.37 38.57 8.69
C LYS A 73 -9.69 39.93 8.93
N SER A 74 -10.10 40.93 8.17
CA SER A 74 -9.96 42.35 8.52
C SER A 74 -11.17 43.12 8.06
#